data_AF-A0A7X3FIS1-F1
#
_entry.id   AF-A0A7X3FIS1-F1
#
_cell.length_a   1.000
_cell.length_b   1.000
_cell.length_c   1.000
_cell.angle_alpha   90.00
_cell.angle_beta   90.00
_cell.angle_gamma   90.00
#
_symmetry.space_group_name_H-M   'P 1'
#
loop_
_entity.id
_entity.type
_entity.pdbx_description
1 polymer ?
#
loop_
_entity_poly.entity_id
_entity_poly.type
_entity_poly.pdbx_seq_one_letter_code
_entity_poly.pdbx_strand_id
1 'polypeptide(L)'
;MDTEVEVKTTEEGSVEYRNQSLFEKLFVTIAEFIKLILSYALTFYGLYLIYKSFAGGEAWLLEGEFEGKISDGIIAIIVVAIAIWLFDFLFNFIIALALLPISFVISLKNRSRNNRQTEKLIILYGFGGWLILFAIGLMFVLFSSVTNLFDYYIPLYQSQEFRDIVQNSPMIGMNVFLETLALLLGVLFPLVIGFACLKQSKWFPRLSIAYLSIRLVLAIVFFFSTQLIYDINSPALDTVIPNLVYNFIYFVIWVPYFLRSKRIRNTYIA
;
A
#
# COMPACT_ATOMS: atom_id res chain seq x y z
N MET A 1 30.92 -48.30 -32.92
CA MET A 1 29.77 -48.15 -33.84
C MET A 1 28.88 -47.13 -33.16
N ASP A 2 29.25 -45.87 -33.31
CA ASP A 2 28.68 -44.75 -32.57
C ASP A 2 27.43 -44.30 -33.32
N THR A 3 26.26 -44.53 -32.73
CA THR A 3 25.00 -44.01 -33.27
C THR A 3 24.85 -42.56 -32.83
N GLU A 4 25.16 -41.65 -33.75
CA GLU A 4 24.75 -40.25 -33.67
C GLU A 4 23.22 -40.17 -33.61
N VAL A 5 22.71 -39.81 -32.44
CA VAL A 5 21.29 -39.48 -32.25
C VAL A 5 21.13 -38.01 -32.66
N GLU A 6 20.66 -37.80 -33.88
CA GLU A 6 20.30 -36.48 -34.40
C GLU A 6 19.07 -35.96 -33.65
N VAL A 7 19.30 -35.10 -32.65
CA VAL A 7 18.23 -34.47 -31.88
C VAL A 7 17.60 -33.36 -32.74
N LYS A 8 16.48 -33.68 -33.40
CA LYS A 8 15.58 -32.70 -34.02
C LYS A 8 15.04 -31.76 -32.94
N THR A 9 15.66 -30.59 -32.79
CA THR A 9 15.10 -29.49 -32.00
C THR A 9 13.85 -28.95 -32.69
N THR A 10 12.70 -29.20 -32.10
CA THR A 10 11.39 -28.77 -32.60
C THR A 10 11.21 -27.25 -32.51
N GLU A 11 11.03 -26.59 -33.66
CA GLU A 11 10.85 -25.14 -33.79
C GLU A 11 9.61 -24.59 -33.07
N GLU A 12 8.61 -25.44 -32.76
CA GLU A 12 7.35 -25.07 -32.09
C GLU A 12 7.57 -24.37 -30.74
N GLY A 13 8.64 -24.73 -30.02
CA GLY A 13 8.96 -24.11 -28.73
C GLY A 13 9.42 -22.65 -28.84
N SER A 14 9.82 -22.16 -30.01
CA SER A 14 10.31 -20.78 -30.19
C SER A 14 9.16 -19.79 -30.46
N VAL A 15 8.08 -20.25 -31.10
CA VAL A 15 6.93 -19.43 -31.50
C VAL A 15 6.08 -19.05 -30.27
N GLU A 16 5.89 -19.99 -29.34
CA GLU A 16 5.08 -19.76 -28.15
C GLU A 16 5.71 -18.74 -27.18
N TYR A 17 7.04 -18.79 -27.00
CA TYR A 17 7.78 -17.81 -26.17
C TYR A 17 7.75 -16.40 -26.78
N ARG A 18 7.81 -16.31 -28.12
CA ARG A 18 7.73 -15.03 -28.83
C ARG A 18 6.36 -14.37 -28.60
N ASN A 19 5.27 -15.14 -28.73
CA ASN A 19 3.91 -14.64 -28.55
C ASN A 19 3.61 -14.21 -27.10
N GLN A 20 4.11 -14.95 -26.11
CA GLN A 20 3.95 -14.58 -24.71
C GLN A 20 4.67 -13.27 -24.36
N SER A 21 5.88 -13.04 -24.89
CA SER A 21 6.62 -11.79 -24.70
C SER A 21 5.93 -10.58 -25.35
N LEU A 22 5.22 -10.79 -26.46
CA LEU A 22 4.47 -9.73 -27.14
C LEU A 22 3.24 -9.32 -26.32
N PHE A 23 2.54 -10.28 -25.70
CA PHE A 23 1.41 -10.00 -24.84
C PHE A 23 1.82 -9.19 -23.59
N GLU A 24 2.94 -9.53 -22.94
CA GLU A 24 3.45 -8.76 -21.80
C GLU A 24 3.81 -7.32 -22.19
N LYS A 25 4.53 -7.16 -23.31
CA LYS A 25 4.88 -5.82 -23.82
C LYS A 25 3.63 -5.02 -24.16
N LEU A 26 2.65 -5.63 -24.82
CA LEU A 26 1.39 -4.98 -25.17
C LEU A 26 0.62 -4.58 -23.91
N PHE A 27 0.51 -5.46 -22.92
CA PHE A 27 -0.17 -5.19 -21.66
C PHE A 27 0.49 -4.06 -20.89
N VAL A 28 1.81 -4.08 -20.73
CA VAL A 28 2.57 -2.99 -20.09
C VAL A 28 2.37 -1.68 -20.85
N THR A 29 2.41 -1.71 -22.18
CA THR A 29 2.21 -0.51 -23.01
C THR A 29 0.81 0.07 -22.83
N ILE A 30 -0.23 -0.78 -22.84
CA ILE A 30 -1.61 -0.36 -22.62
C ILE A 30 -1.78 0.21 -21.20
N ALA A 31 -1.17 -0.43 -20.20
CA ALA A 31 -1.27 0.03 -18.82
C ALA A 31 -0.57 1.39 -18.62
N GLU A 32 0.63 1.58 -19.17
CA GLU A 32 1.31 2.89 -19.17
C GLU A 32 0.50 3.96 -19.91
N PHE A 33 -0.19 3.60 -21.00
CA PHE A 33 -1.07 4.52 -21.71
C PHE A 33 -2.30 4.92 -20.87
N ILE A 34 -2.93 3.96 -20.18
CA ILE A 34 -4.05 4.23 -19.26
C ILE A 34 -3.59 5.10 -18.09
N LYS A 35 -2.41 4.82 -17.53
CA LYS A 35 -1.79 5.63 -16.47
C LYS A 35 -1.63 7.08 -16.90
N LEU A 36 -1.11 7.28 -18.10
CA LEU A 36 -0.88 8.61 -18.67
C LEU A 36 -2.20 9.38 -18.75
N ILE A 37 -3.26 8.76 -19.31
CA ILE A 37 -4.58 9.38 -19.42
C ILE A 37 -5.15 9.75 -18.05
N LEU A 38 -5.09 8.84 -17.08
CA LEU A 38 -5.65 9.07 -15.74
C LEU A 38 -4.85 10.13 -14.96
N SER A 39 -3.53 10.13 -15.08
CA SER A 39 -2.65 11.15 -14.48
C SER A 39 -2.94 12.54 -15.04
N TYR A 40 -3.14 12.67 -16.36
CA TYR A 40 -3.59 13.93 -16.97
C TYR A 40 -4.97 14.34 -16.46
N ALA A 41 -5.94 13.43 -16.39
CA ALA A 41 -7.28 13.72 -15.89
C ALA A 41 -7.24 14.22 -14.43
N LEU A 42 -6.44 13.59 -13.56
CA LEU A 42 -6.24 14.02 -12.18
C LEU A 42 -5.60 15.40 -12.09
N THR A 43 -4.61 15.67 -12.94
CA THR A 43 -3.93 16.97 -13.00
C THR A 43 -4.89 18.07 -13.43
N PHE A 44 -5.69 17.84 -14.49
CA PHE A 44 -6.73 18.77 -14.94
C PHE A 44 -7.80 19.00 -13.87
N TYR A 45 -8.22 17.95 -13.17
CA TYR A 45 -9.18 18.06 -12.08
C TYR A 45 -8.61 18.84 -10.88
N GLY A 46 -7.35 18.60 -10.53
CA GLY A 46 -6.63 19.36 -9.49
C GLY A 46 -6.50 20.84 -9.85
N LEU A 47 -6.13 21.15 -11.10
CA LEU A 47 -6.12 22.52 -11.62
C LEU A 47 -7.51 23.16 -11.61
N TYR A 48 -8.56 22.40 -11.94
CA TYR A 48 -9.94 22.87 -11.85
C TYR A 48 -10.35 23.19 -10.40
N LEU A 49 -9.96 22.37 -9.43
CA LEU A 49 -10.21 22.64 -8.00
C LEU A 49 -9.45 23.88 -7.54
N ILE A 50 -8.16 24.00 -7.89
CA ILE A 50 -7.36 25.21 -7.62
C ILE A 50 -8.05 26.43 -8.25
N TYR A 51 -8.43 26.36 -9.53
CA TYR A 51 -9.16 27.43 -10.21
C TYR A 51 -10.46 27.76 -9.48
N LYS A 52 -11.27 26.77 -9.08
CA LYS A 52 -12.52 27.01 -8.35
C LYS A 52 -12.30 27.65 -6.98
N SER A 53 -11.24 27.27 -6.28
CA SER A 53 -10.85 27.84 -4.98
C SER A 53 -10.32 29.28 -5.12
N PHE A 54 -9.56 29.57 -6.18
CA PHE A 54 -8.99 30.89 -6.45
C PHE A 54 -9.91 31.83 -7.24
N ALA A 55 -10.86 31.33 -8.02
CA ALA A 55 -11.69 32.12 -8.92
C ALA A 55 -13.17 32.10 -8.53
N GLY A 56 -13.49 31.60 -7.33
CA GLY A 56 -14.83 31.32 -6.81
C GLY A 56 -15.98 32.09 -7.47
N GLY A 57 -16.96 31.33 -7.96
CA GLY A 57 -18.23 31.87 -8.44
C GLY A 57 -18.73 33.04 -7.58
N GLU A 58 -18.99 34.14 -8.28
CA GLU A 58 -19.78 35.32 -7.87
C GLU A 58 -19.27 36.31 -6.80
N ALA A 59 -18.12 36.17 -6.13
CA ALA A 59 -17.78 37.08 -5.01
C ALA A 59 -16.35 37.68 -4.97
N TRP A 60 -15.82 38.14 -6.10
CA TRP A 60 -14.43 38.65 -6.21
C TRP A 60 -14.25 40.19 -6.14
N LEU A 61 -15.22 40.96 -5.63
CA LEU A 61 -15.15 42.44 -5.63
C LEU A 61 -15.23 43.14 -4.26
N LEU A 62 -14.99 42.44 -3.15
CA LEU A 62 -14.88 43.11 -1.84
C LEU A 62 -13.44 43.04 -1.31
N GLU A 63 -12.76 44.18 -1.42
CA GLU A 63 -11.41 44.45 -0.92
C GLU A 63 -11.36 44.25 0.61
N GLY A 64 -10.62 43.23 1.09
CA GLY A 64 -10.34 43.08 2.52
C GLY A 64 -9.85 41.71 3.00
N GLU A 65 -10.16 40.61 2.30
CA GLU A 65 -9.89 39.24 2.79
C GLU A 65 -8.77 38.50 2.01
N PHE A 66 -7.68 39.18 1.68
CA PHE A 66 -6.65 38.59 0.79
C PHE A 66 -5.63 37.69 1.51
N GLU A 67 -5.32 37.94 2.79
CA GLU A 67 -4.22 37.23 3.48
C GLU A 67 -4.56 35.79 3.89
N GLY A 68 -5.83 35.45 4.11
CA GLY A 68 -6.25 34.08 4.47
C GLY A 68 -6.28 33.09 3.28
N LYS A 69 -6.36 33.57 2.04
CA LYS A 69 -6.62 32.72 0.86
C LYS A 69 -5.36 32.10 0.24
N ILE A 70 -4.17 32.65 0.54
CA ILE A 70 -2.90 32.14 -0.02
C ILE A 70 -2.53 30.79 0.63
N SER A 71 -2.71 30.65 1.94
CA SER A 71 -2.44 29.39 2.65
C SER A 71 -3.33 28.26 2.14
N ASP A 72 -4.60 28.55 1.86
CA ASP A 72 -5.56 27.57 1.37
C ASP A 72 -5.20 27.07 -0.04
N GLY A 73 -4.71 27.97 -0.90
CA GLY A 73 -4.20 27.62 -2.21
C GLY A 73 -2.97 26.71 -2.17
N ILE A 74 -2.02 26.99 -1.26
CA ILE A 74 -0.83 26.16 -1.08
C ILE A 74 -1.21 24.76 -0.56
N ILE A 75 -2.12 24.70 0.42
CA ILE A 75 -2.64 23.42 0.94
C ILE A 75 -3.31 22.62 -0.17
N ALA A 76 -4.14 23.24 -1.01
CA ALA A 76 -4.78 22.58 -2.14
C ALA A 76 -3.77 22.00 -3.13
N ILE A 77 -2.70 22.74 -3.47
CA ILE A 77 -1.62 22.26 -4.35
C ILE A 77 -0.91 21.04 -3.74
N ILE A 78 -0.59 21.09 -2.45
CA ILE A 78 0.07 19.97 -1.75
C ILE A 78 -0.83 18.74 -1.76
N VAL A 79 -2.13 18.89 -1.48
CA VAL A 79 -3.10 17.78 -1.48
C VAL A 79 -3.21 17.16 -2.88
N VAL A 80 -3.30 17.98 -3.93
CA VAL A 80 -3.34 17.50 -5.32
C VAL A 80 -2.05 16.75 -5.68
N ALA A 81 -0.89 17.28 -5.30
CA ALA A 81 0.40 16.64 -5.56
C ALA A 81 0.51 15.27 -4.86
N ILE A 82 0.07 15.17 -3.60
CA ILE A 82 0.02 13.91 -2.85
C ILE A 82 -0.95 12.94 -3.53
N ALA A 83 -2.12 13.40 -3.96
CA ALA A 83 -3.11 12.56 -4.62
C ALA A 83 -2.59 11.98 -5.95
N ILE A 84 -1.91 12.79 -6.76
CA ILE A 84 -1.26 12.35 -8.01
C ILE A 84 -0.17 11.32 -7.70
N TRP A 85 0.69 11.61 -6.72
CA TRP A 85 1.76 10.68 -6.33
C TRP A 85 1.21 9.34 -5.81
N LEU A 86 0.16 9.38 -4.99
CA LEU A 86 -0.52 8.20 -4.47
C LEU A 86 -1.18 7.40 -5.59
N PHE A 87 -1.85 8.08 -6.53
CA PHE A 87 -2.46 7.45 -7.70
C PHE A 87 -1.40 6.72 -8.54
N ASP A 88 -0.28 7.38 -8.86
CA ASP A 88 0.82 6.78 -9.61
C ASP A 88 1.40 5.56 -8.88
N PHE A 89 1.59 5.66 -7.56
CA PHE A 89 2.04 4.54 -6.75
C PHE A 89 1.07 3.35 -6.84
N LEU A 90 -0.23 3.61 -6.60
CA LEU A 90 -1.26 2.58 -6.59
C LEU A 90 -1.41 1.93 -7.96
N PHE A 91 -1.37 2.72 -9.04
CA PHE A 91 -1.48 2.22 -10.39
C PHE A 91 -0.30 1.31 -10.78
N ASN A 92 0.93 1.74 -10.50
CA ASN A 92 2.12 0.92 -10.71
C ASN A 92 2.07 -0.37 -9.87
N PHE A 93 1.55 -0.28 -8.64
CA PHE A 93 1.38 -1.42 -7.77
C PHE A 93 0.35 -2.42 -8.31
N ILE A 94 -0.78 -1.94 -8.84
CA ILE A 94 -1.82 -2.77 -9.46
C ILE A 94 -1.26 -3.47 -10.71
N ILE A 95 -0.53 -2.75 -11.57
CA ILE A 95 0.14 -3.37 -12.73
C ILE A 95 1.06 -4.49 -12.27
N ALA A 96 1.91 -4.21 -11.28
CA ALA A 96 2.84 -5.19 -10.76
C ALA A 96 2.09 -6.42 -10.23
N LEU A 97 0.98 -6.22 -9.50
CA LEU A 97 0.14 -7.29 -8.98
C LEU A 97 -0.55 -8.10 -10.10
N ALA A 98 -1.01 -7.45 -11.16
CA ALA A 98 -1.60 -8.09 -12.34
C ALA A 98 -0.56 -8.91 -13.15
N LEU A 99 0.71 -8.51 -13.12
CA LEU A 99 1.82 -9.22 -13.77
C LEU A 99 2.38 -10.38 -12.91
N LEU A 100 2.05 -10.43 -11.60
CA LEU A 100 2.46 -11.55 -10.73
C LEU A 100 2.02 -12.93 -11.23
N PRO A 101 0.75 -13.18 -11.61
CA PRO A 101 0.34 -14.50 -12.10
C PRO A 101 1.05 -14.88 -13.40
N ILE A 102 1.36 -13.91 -14.28
CA ILE A 102 2.03 -14.17 -15.57
C ILE A 102 3.48 -14.58 -15.33
N SER A 103 4.21 -13.78 -14.54
CA SER A 103 5.59 -14.11 -14.14
C SER A 103 5.68 -15.42 -13.34
N PHE A 104 4.67 -15.73 -12.53
CA PHE A 104 4.54 -16.99 -11.82
C PHE A 104 4.33 -18.19 -12.76
N VAL A 105 3.44 -18.07 -13.77
CA VAL A 105 3.21 -19.13 -14.77
C VAL A 105 4.45 -19.35 -15.63
N ILE A 106 5.15 -18.29 -16.04
CA ILE A 106 6.43 -18.40 -16.76
C ILE A 106 7.48 -19.10 -15.89
N SER A 107 7.55 -18.73 -14.61
CA SER A 107 8.45 -19.38 -13.65
C SER A 107 8.13 -20.87 -13.48
N LEU A 108 6.85 -21.26 -13.44
CA LEU A 108 6.45 -22.68 -13.37
C LEU A 108 6.74 -23.45 -14.66
N LYS A 109 6.49 -22.85 -15.83
CA LYS A 109 6.72 -23.49 -17.14
C LYS A 109 8.21 -23.71 -17.41
N ASN A 110 9.06 -22.74 -17.07
CA ASN A 110 10.52 -22.91 -17.13
C ASN A 110 11.03 -23.98 -16.15
N ARG A 111 10.36 -24.17 -15.00
CA ARG A 111 10.69 -25.22 -14.01
C ARG A 111 10.48 -26.63 -14.54
N SER A 112 9.41 -26.87 -15.27
CA SER A 112 9.13 -28.17 -15.91
C SER A 112 10.22 -28.55 -16.92
N ARG A 113 10.75 -27.57 -17.66
CA ARG A 113 11.79 -27.77 -18.68
C ARG A 113 13.19 -28.00 -18.07
N ASN A 114 13.54 -27.31 -17.00
CA ASN A 114 14.86 -27.43 -16.35
C ASN A 114 14.97 -28.61 -15.34
N ASN A 115 13.84 -29.16 -14.89
CA ASN A 115 13.81 -30.30 -13.96
C ASN A 115 14.38 -31.62 -14.54
N ARG A 116 14.81 -31.66 -15.80
CA ARG A 116 15.56 -32.81 -16.35
C ARG A 116 17.07 -32.76 -16.08
N GLN A 117 17.63 -31.65 -15.56
CA GLN A 117 19.09 -31.50 -15.39
C GLN A 117 19.57 -31.11 -13.98
N THR A 118 18.72 -30.63 -13.07
CA THR A 118 19.18 -30.17 -11.74
C THR A 118 18.40 -30.79 -10.60
N GLU A 119 18.79 -32.00 -10.20
CA GLU A 119 18.34 -32.67 -8.97
C GLU A 119 19.08 -32.15 -7.71
N LYS A 120 19.91 -31.11 -7.82
CA LYS A 120 20.63 -30.51 -6.69
C LYS A 120 20.47 -28.99 -6.68
N LEU A 121 19.82 -28.48 -5.63
CA LEU A 121 19.58 -27.06 -5.25
C LEU A 121 18.42 -26.35 -5.96
N ILE A 122 17.19 -26.69 -5.58
CA ILE A 122 16.01 -25.85 -5.85
C ILE A 122 16.09 -24.59 -4.97
N ILE A 123 16.72 -23.53 -5.49
CA ILE A 123 16.70 -22.23 -4.81
C ILE A 123 15.34 -21.57 -5.13
N LEU A 124 14.52 -21.39 -4.09
CA LEU A 124 13.21 -20.73 -4.19
C LEU A 124 13.43 -19.21 -4.29
N TYR A 125 13.33 -18.64 -5.51
CA TYR A 125 13.37 -17.20 -5.77
C TYR A 125 11.99 -16.64 -6.17
N GLY A 126 11.80 -15.33 -6.01
CA GLY A 126 10.65 -14.56 -6.51
C GLY A 126 9.55 -14.25 -5.47
N PHE A 127 8.65 -13.34 -5.86
CA PHE A 127 7.46 -12.93 -5.10
C PHE A 127 6.36 -13.99 -5.26
N GLY A 128 5.89 -14.60 -4.17
CA GLY A 128 4.78 -15.55 -4.24
C GLY A 128 4.51 -16.32 -2.94
N GLY A 129 3.55 -17.23 -3.00
CA GLY A 129 3.13 -18.06 -1.87
C GLY A 129 2.47 -17.21 -0.78
N TRP A 130 2.80 -17.48 0.49
CA TRP A 130 2.25 -16.76 1.65
C TRP A 130 2.52 -15.25 1.61
N LEU A 131 3.56 -14.78 0.90
CA LEU A 131 3.83 -13.35 0.81
C LEU A 131 2.73 -12.56 0.07
N ILE A 132 1.96 -13.21 -0.81
CA ILE A 132 0.84 -12.58 -1.51
C ILE A 132 -0.26 -12.19 -0.52
N LEU A 133 -0.56 -13.05 0.47
CA LEU A 133 -1.55 -12.75 1.51
C LEU A 133 -1.15 -11.53 2.35
N PHE A 134 0.14 -11.40 2.66
CA PHE A 134 0.65 -10.21 3.35
C PHE A 134 0.46 -8.95 2.51
N ALA A 135 0.80 -8.99 1.23
CA ALA A 135 0.65 -7.83 0.34
C ALA A 135 -0.82 -7.43 0.14
N ILE A 136 -1.73 -8.39 0.01
CA ILE A 136 -3.18 -8.12 -0.01
C ILE A 136 -3.60 -7.46 1.30
N GLY A 137 -3.15 -7.97 2.44
CA GLY A 137 -3.42 -7.37 3.75
C GLY A 137 -2.93 -5.92 3.85
N LEU A 138 -1.74 -5.62 3.34
CA LEU A 138 -1.22 -4.25 3.28
C LEU A 138 -2.10 -3.33 2.44
N MET A 139 -2.64 -3.82 1.32
CA MET A 139 -3.55 -3.03 0.47
C MET A 139 -4.88 -2.74 1.17
N PHE A 140 -5.43 -3.73 1.88
CA PHE A 140 -6.64 -3.51 2.68
C PHE A 140 -6.41 -2.46 3.76
N VAL A 141 -5.28 -2.51 4.47
CA VAL A 141 -4.94 -1.52 5.49
C VAL A 141 -4.74 -0.14 4.88
N LEU A 142 -4.07 -0.04 3.73
CA LEU A 142 -3.89 1.23 3.03
C LEU A 142 -5.24 1.85 2.69
N PHE A 143 -6.13 1.08 2.03
CA PHE A 143 -7.43 1.57 1.61
C PHE A 143 -8.30 1.96 2.80
N SER A 144 -8.40 1.11 3.82
CA SER A 144 -9.22 1.40 5.01
C SER A 144 -8.69 2.61 5.79
N SER A 145 -7.38 2.79 5.85
CA SER A 145 -6.78 3.95 6.53
C SER A 145 -7.07 5.25 5.79
N VAL A 146 -6.98 5.22 4.46
CA VAL A 146 -7.35 6.37 3.60
C VAL A 146 -8.82 6.70 3.77
N THR A 147 -9.73 5.73 3.60
CA THR A 147 -11.17 5.99 3.74
C THR A 147 -11.50 6.52 5.13
N ASN A 148 -10.92 5.95 6.18
CA ASN A 148 -11.19 6.42 7.54
C ASN A 148 -10.72 7.87 7.76
N LEU A 149 -9.55 8.24 7.24
CA LEU A 149 -9.05 9.61 7.34
C LEU A 149 -10.00 10.61 6.66
N PHE A 150 -10.45 10.32 5.44
CA PHE A 150 -11.31 11.22 4.68
C PHE A 150 -12.75 11.26 5.16
N ASP A 151 -13.33 10.10 5.48
CA ASP A 151 -14.76 9.99 5.78
C ASP A 151 -15.07 10.35 7.24
N TYR A 152 -14.12 10.12 8.17
CA TYR A 152 -14.37 10.31 9.61
C TYR A 152 -13.44 11.35 10.25
N TYR A 153 -12.12 11.23 10.13
CA TYR A 153 -11.21 12.06 10.94
C TYR A 153 -11.11 13.51 10.44
N ILE A 154 -11.01 13.73 9.13
CA ILE A 154 -10.97 15.09 8.59
C ILE A 154 -12.24 15.88 8.97
N PRO A 155 -13.46 15.35 8.77
CA PRO A 155 -14.68 16.01 9.25
C PRO A 155 -14.71 16.20 10.77
N LEU A 156 -14.23 15.20 11.54
CA LEU A 156 -14.18 15.29 13.01
C LEU A 156 -13.34 16.50 13.47
N TYR A 157 -12.14 16.69 12.90
CA TYR A 157 -11.28 17.83 13.22
C TYR A 157 -11.87 19.19 12.80
N GLN A 158 -12.76 19.21 11.81
CA GLN A 158 -13.47 20.41 11.36
C GLN A 158 -14.69 20.73 12.22
N SER A 159 -15.25 19.73 12.92
CA SER A 159 -16.44 19.89 13.74
C SER A 159 -16.19 20.79 14.96
N GLN A 160 -17.16 21.66 15.25
CA GLN A 160 -17.11 22.50 16.46
C GLN A 160 -17.28 21.66 17.72
N GLU A 161 -18.13 20.62 17.66
CA GLU A 161 -18.37 19.69 18.78
C GLU A 161 -17.08 19.02 19.25
N PHE A 162 -16.22 18.57 18.33
CA PHE A 162 -14.94 17.99 18.71
C PHE A 162 -14.03 19.00 19.43
N ARG A 163 -14.01 20.27 18.98
CA ARG A 163 -13.22 21.32 19.64
C ARG A 163 -13.69 21.54 21.08
N ASP A 164 -15.00 21.58 21.28
CA ASP A 164 -15.59 21.78 22.60
C ASP A 164 -15.32 20.55 23.51
N ILE A 165 -15.37 19.33 22.97
CA ILE A 165 -15.03 18.10 23.71
C ILE A 165 -13.55 18.09 24.12
N VAL A 166 -12.63 18.45 23.22
CA VAL A 166 -11.19 18.45 23.52
C VAL A 166 -10.83 19.51 24.56
N GLN A 167 -11.51 20.66 24.55
CA GLN A 167 -11.32 21.69 25.59
C GLN A 167 -11.74 21.19 26.98
N ASN A 168 -12.83 20.43 27.07
CA ASN A 168 -13.34 19.90 28.33
C ASN A 168 -12.62 18.62 28.78
N SER A 169 -12.11 17.81 27.85
CA SER A 169 -11.42 16.55 28.13
C SER A 169 -10.20 16.37 27.21
N PRO A 170 -9.02 16.87 27.63
CA PRO A 170 -7.79 16.76 26.84
C PRO A 170 -7.39 15.31 26.54
N MET A 171 -7.79 14.35 27.38
CA MET A 171 -7.50 12.92 27.18
C MET A 171 -8.19 12.35 25.95
N ILE A 172 -9.41 12.79 25.64
CA ILE A 172 -10.12 12.40 24.42
C ILE A 172 -9.38 12.92 23.19
N GLY A 173 -8.91 14.17 23.24
CA GLY A 173 -8.09 14.76 22.18
C GLY A 173 -6.81 13.97 21.92
N MET A 174 -6.12 13.54 22.99
CA MET A 174 -4.94 12.67 22.88
C MET A 174 -5.28 11.32 22.24
N ASN A 175 -6.42 10.72 22.58
CA ASN A 175 -6.83 9.43 22.01
C ASN A 175 -7.11 9.54 20.50
N VAL A 176 -7.84 10.59 20.08
CA VAL A 176 -8.11 10.86 18.67
C VAL A 176 -6.82 11.18 17.90
N PHE A 177 -5.87 11.88 18.52
CA PHE A 177 -4.56 12.12 17.92
C PHE A 177 -3.78 10.82 17.71
N LEU A 178 -3.74 9.92 18.71
CA LEU A 178 -3.09 8.61 18.59
C LEU A 178 -3.70 7.76 17.48
N GLU A 179 -5.02 7.78 17.35
CA GLU A 179 -5.72 7.04 16.30
C GLU A 179 -5.44 7.62 14.91
N THR A 180 -5.46 8.94 14.79
CA THR A 180 -5.07 9.64 13.56
C THR A 180 -3.63 9.32 13.16
N LEU A 181 -2.70 9.29 14.13
CA LEU A 181 -1.32 8.88 13.90
C LEU A 181 -1.25 7.43 13.41
N ALA A 182 -2.01 6.51 14.03
CA ALA A 182 -2.06 5.12 13.59
C ALA A 182 -2.58 4.98 12.15
N LEU A 183 -3.61 5.75 11.76
CA LEU A 183 -4.12 5.78 10.40
C LEU A 183 -3.11 6.36 9.41
N LEU A 184 -2.43 7.46 9.76
CA LEU A 184 -1.37 8.03 8.91
C LEU A 184 -0.24 7.03 8.69
N LEU A 185 0.17 6.30 9.73
CA LEU A 185 1.14 5.22 9.58
C LEU A 185 0.58 4.04 8.75
N GLY A 186 -0.71 3.74 8.88
CA GLY A 186 -1.45 2.79 8.06
C GLY A 186 -1.53 3.17 6.58
N VAL A 187 -1.30 4.44 6.24
CA VAL A 187 -1.11 4.89 4.85
C VAL A 187 0.36 4.84 4.46
N LEU A 188 1.24 5.49 5.22
CA LEU A 188 2.65 5.67 4.85
C LEU A 188 3.43 4.35 4.79
N PHE A 189 3.29 3.47 5.78
CA PHE A 189 4.08 2.25 5.84
C PHE A 189 3.73 1.25 4.73
N PRO A 190 2.45 0.94 4.44
CA PRO A 190 2.11 0.07 3.31
C PRO A 190 2.64 0.57 1.96
N LEU A 191 2.65 1.88 1.72
CA LEU A 191 3.24 2.46 0.51
C LEU A 191 4.75 2.20 0.44
N VAL A 192 5.48 2.50 1.51
CA VAL A 192 6.94 2.31 1.59
C VAL A 192 7.31 0.82 1.51
N ILE A 193 6.59 -0.04 2.21
CA ILE A 193 6.79 -1.50 2.19
C ILE A 193 6.45 -2.07 0.81
N GLY A 194 5.34 -1.63 0.21
CA GLY A 194 4.95 -2.00 -1.15
C GLY A 194 6.01 -1.59 -2.17
N PHE A 195 6.55 -0.37 -2.08
CA PHE A 195 7.66 0.07 -2.93
C PHE A 195 8.91 -0.80 -2.74
N ALA A 196 9.32 -1.03 -1.49
CA ALA A 196 10.48 -1.87 -1.17
C ALA A 196 10.30 -3.30 -1.66
N CYS A 197 9.07 -3.81 -1.61
CA CYS A 197 8.68 -5.11 -2.13
C CYS A 197 8.88 -5.19 -3.66
N LEU A 198 8.36 -4.21 -4.40
CA LEU A 198 8.49 -4.15 -5.86
C LEU A 198 9.95 -4.02 -6.31
N LYS A 199 10.75 -3.25 -5.56
CA LYS A 199 12.19 -3.07 -5.80
C LYS A 199 13.04 -4.23 -5.33
N GLN A 200 12.45 -5.29 -4.76
CA GLN A 200 13.17 -6.43 -4.19
C GLN A 200 14.27 -6.02 -3.21
N SER A 201 13.99 -4.97 -2.43
CA SER A 201 14.99 -4.34 -1.56
C SER A 201 15.26 -5.16 -0.30
N LYS A 202 16.53 -5.21 0.14
CA LYS A 202 16.99 -5.77 1.44
C LYS A 202 16.26 -5.17 2.65
N TRP A 203 15.68 -3.99 2.48
CA TRP A 203 14.92 -3.29 3.51
C TRP A 203 13.50 -3.81 3.70
N PHE A 204 12.91 -4.46 2.68
CA PHE A 204 11.53 -4.97 2.74
C PHE A 204 11.22 -5.80 4.01
N PRO A 205 11.97 -6.87 4.34
CA PRO A 205 11.66 -7.68 5.53
C PRO A 205 11.84 -6.89 6.82
N ARG A 206 12.84 -6.00 6.89
CA ARG A 206 13.10 -5.17 8.08
C ARG A 206 11.98 -4.15 8.31
N LEU A 207 11.56 -3.47 7.26
CA LEU A 207 10.45 -2.50 7.30
C LEU A 207 9.13 -3.18 7.64
N SER A 208 8.89 -4.39 7.12
CA SER A 208 7.68 -5.16 7.42
C SER A 208 7.61 -5.55 8.90
N ILE A 209 8.72 -6.04 9.48
CA ILE A 209 8.79 -6.36 10.92
C ILE A 209 8.65 -5.10 11.77
N ALA A 210 9.33 -4.01 11.40
CA ALA A 210 9.24 -2.75 12.12
C ALA A 210 7.79 -2.22 12.14
N TYR A 211 7.12 -2.22 10.98
CA TYR A 211 5.71 -1.83 10.87
C TYR A 211 4.79 -2.68 11.74
N LEU A 212 4.91 -4.01 11.69
CA LEU A 212 4.12 -4.91 12.52
C LEU A 212 4.32 -4.64 14.02
N SER A 213 5.58 -4.38 14.42
CA SER A 213 5.93 -4.07 15.80
C SER A 213 5.33 -2.74 16.25
N ILE A 214 5.48 -1.69 15.44
CA ILE A 214 4.91 -0.36 15.71
C ILE A 214 3.39 -0.44 15.82
N ARG A 215 2.73 -1.16 14.90
CA ARG A 215 1.28 -1.33 14.89
C ARG A 215 0.77 -2.03 16.15
N LEU A 216 1.48 -3.06 16.62
CA LEU A 216 1.15 -3.74 17.87
C LEU A 216 1.34 -2.81 19.08
N VAL A 217 2.45 -2.07 19.15
CA VAL A 217 2.72 -1.11 20.23
C VAL A 217 1.65 -0.03 20.27
N LEU A 218 1.27 0.54 19.12
CA LEU A 218 0.20 1.53 19.05
C LEU A 218 -1.15 0.96 19.50
N ALA A 219 -1.48 -0.28 19.12
CA ALA A 219 -2.71 -0.92 19.59
C ALA A 219 -2.72 -1.11 21.12
N ILE A 220 -1.58 -1.46 21.72
CA ILE A 220 -1.45 -1.58 23.19
C ILE A 220 -1.60 -0.21 23.85
N VAL A 221 -0.90 0.82 23.35
CA VAL A 221 -0.99 2.19 23.87
C VAL A 221 -2.42 2.71 23.78
N PHE A 222 -3.10 2.49 22.64
CA PHE A 222 -4.48 2.90 22.42
C PHE A 222 -5.47 2.16 23.35
N PHE A 223 -5.23 0.87 23.61
CA PHE A 223 -6.03 0.12 24.58
C PHE A 223 -5.92 0.73 25.98
N PHE A 224 -4.71 1.00 26.45
CA PHE A 224 -4.52 1.62 27.77
C PHE A 224 -5.03 3.05 27.83
N SER A 225 -4.85 3.88 26.79
CA SER A 225 -5.41 5.24 26.77
C SER A 225 -6.94 5.22 26.83
N THR A 226 -7.58 4.27 26.15
CA THR A 226 -9.04 4.15 26.15
C THR A 226 -9.57 3.72 27.52
N GLN A 227 -8.89 2.80 28.21
CA GLN A 227 -9.24 2.37 29.58
C GLN A 227 -9.13 3.49 30.63
N LEU A 228 -8.31 4.53 30.37
CA LEU A 228 -8.23 5.70 31.25
C LEU A 228 -9.42 6.66 31.09
N ILE A 229 -10.12 6.59 29.96
CA ILE A 229 -11.24 7.48 29.63
C ILE A 229 -12.58 6.81 29.93
N TYR A 230 -12.68 5.51 29.65
CA TYR A 230 -13.93 4.76 29.71
C TYR A 230 -13.85 3.59 30.68
N ASP A 231 -14.95 3.33 31.38
CA ASP A 231 -15.10 2.14 32.20
C ASP A 231 -15.04 0.85 31.37
N ILE A 232 -14.65 -0.25 32.00
CA ILE A 232 -14.49 -1.59 31.39
C ILE A 232 -15.77 -2.07 30.68
N ASN A 233 -16.94 -1.61 31.12
CA ASN A 233 -18.24 -1.96 30.54
C ASN A 233 -18.71 -0.97 29.46
N SER A 234 -17.86 -0.05 29.01
CA SER A 234 -18.20 0.93 27.99
C SER A 234 -18.27 0.27 26.61
N PRO A 235 -19.29 0.59 25.78
CA PRO A 235 -19.37 0.17 24.39
C PRO A 235 -18.14 0.57 23.56
N ALA A 236 -17.39 1.59 23.99
CA ALA A 236 -16.16 2.01 23.33
C ALA A 236 -15.09 0.89 23.30
N LEU A 237 -15.11 -0.03 24.26
CA LEU A 237 -14.13 -1.12 24.36
C LEU A 237 -14.44 -2.31 23.46
N ASP A 238 -15.67 -2.41 22.95
CA ASP A 238 -16.12 -3.51 22.08
C ASP A 238 -15.33 -3.55 20.77
N THR A 239 -14.79 -2.43 20.30
CA THR A 239 -13.96 -2.34 19.10
C THR A 239 -12.47 -2.43 19.41
N VAL A 240 -12.05 -1.92 20.57
CA VAL A 240 -10.63 -1.80 20.95
C VAL A 240 -10.01 -3.16 21.25
N ILE A 241 -10.71 -4.02 22.02
CA ILE A 241 -10.20 -5.34 22.41
C ILE A 241 -10.01 -6.25 21.18
N PRO A 242 -10.99 -6.42 20.28
CA PRO A 242 -10.79 -7.21 19.06
C PRO A 242 -9.67 -6.67 18.17
N ASN A 243 -9.53 -5.34 18.07
CA ASN A 243 -8.44 -4.75 17.31
C ASN A 243 -7.07 -5.09 17.91
N LEU A 244 -6.92 -5.03 19.23
CA LEU A 244 -5.68 -5.44 19.90
C LEU A 244 -5.36 -6.92 19.65
N VAL A 245 -6.34 -7.81 19.81
CA VAL A 245 -6.19 -9.25 19.56
C VAL A 245 -5.81 -9.52 18.09
N TYR A 246 -6.48 -8.85 17.15
CA TYR A 246 -6.18 -8.95 15.73
C TYR A 246 -4.73 -8.55 15.42
N ASN A 247 -4.27 -7.40 15.93
CA ASN A 247 -2.89 -6.94 15.73
C ASN A 247 -1.87 -7.90 16.33
N PHE A 248 -2.17 -8.47 17.49
CA PHE A 248 -1.32 -9.48 18.14
C PHE A 248 -1.20 -10.76 17.29
N ILE A 249 -2.32 -11.32 16.84
CA ILE A 249 -2.33 -12.51 15.98
C ILE A 249 -1.58 -12.23 14.68
N TYR A 250 -1.84 -11.08 14.06
CA TYR A 250 -1.18 -10.68 12.81
C TYR A 250 0.35 -10.56 13.00
N PHE A 251 0.79 -9.97 14.11
CA PHE A 251 2.21 -9.91 14.47
C PHE A 251 2.85 -11.29 14.64
N VAL A 252 2.21 -12.17 15.43
CA VAL A 252 2.71 -13.52 15.74
C VAL A 252 2.79 -14.40 14.50
N ILE A 253 1.90 -14.23 13.52
CA ILE A 253 1.95 -14.97 12.26
C ILE A 253 3.10 -14.45 11.37
N TRP A 254 3.15 -13.14 11.15
CA TRP A 254 4.01 -12.58 10.10
C TRP A 254 5.46 -12.39 10.53
N VAL A 255 5.74 -11.99 11.77
CA VAL A 255 7.12 -11.73 12.21
C VAL A 255 8.00 -12.99 12.13
N PRO A 256 7.60 -14.17 12.66
CA PRO A 256 8.38 -15.40 12.51
C PRO A 256 8.53 -15.82 11.04
N TYR A 257 7.51 -15.58 10.21
CA TYR A 257 7.58 -15.82 8.77
C TYR A 257 8.65 -14.98 8.10
N PHE A 258 8.71 -13.67 8.37
CA PHE A 258 9.75 -12.78 7.83
C PHE A 258 11.16 -13.17 8.30
N LEU A 259 11.31 -13.64 9.54
CA LEU A 259 12.60 -14.05 10.09
C LEU A 259 13.09 -15.39 9.55
N ARG A 260 12.21 -16.39 9.39
CA ARG A 260 12.62 -17.78 9.08
C ARG A 260 12.41 -18.20 7.63
N SER A 261 11.61 -17.48 6.84
CA SER A 261 11.29 -17.88 5.46
C SER A 261 12.53 -17.90 4.57
N LYS A 262 12.91 -19.09 4.09
CA LYS A 262 13.98 -19.29 3.10
C LYS A 262 13.73 -18.46 1.84
N ARG A 263 12.45 -18.32 1.43
CA ARG A 263 12.07 -17.55 0.24
C ARG A 263 12.37 -16.07 0.39
N ILE A 264 12.06 -15.48 1.54
CA ILE A 264 12.33 -14.06 1.80
C ILE A 264 13.83 -13.80 1.80
N ARG A 265 14.62 -14.70 2.42
CA ARG A 265 16.09 -14.59 2.40
C ARG A 265 16.64 -14.66 0.99
N ASN A 266 16.17 -15.61 0.18
CA ASN A 266 16.62 -15.77 -1.20
C ASN A 266 16.23 -14.57 -2.07
N THR A 267 14.99 -14.06 -1.96
CA THR A 267 14.51 -12.97 -2.83
C THR A 267 15.05 -11.60 -2.43
N TYR A 268 15.17 -11.31 -1.13
CA TYR A 268 15.43 -9.94 -0.66
C TYR A 268 16.78 -9.77 0.02
N ILE A 269 17.46 -10.83 0.48
CA ILE A 269 18.70 -10.70 1.28
C ILE A 269 19.95 -11.05 0.48
N ALA A 270 19.82 -11.95 -0.51
CA ALA A 270 20.87 -12.25 -1.49
C ALA A 270 21.46 -10.96 -2.06
#